data_AF-A0A9D5AX88-F1
#
_entry.id   AF-A0A9D5AX88-F1
#
_cell.length_a   1.000
_cell.length_b   1.000
_cell.length_c   1.000
_cell.angle_alpha   90.00
_cell.angle_beta   90.00
_cell.angle_gamma   90.00
#
_symmetry.space_group_name_H-M   'P 1'
#
loop_
_entity.id
_entity.type
_entity.pdbx_description
1 polymer ?
#
loop_
_entity_poly.entity_id
_entity_poly.type
_entity_poly.pdbx_seq_one_letter_code
_entity_poly.pdbx_strand_id
1 'polypeptide(L)'
;MLVNAEGIIESIFLGGAYFVEMSSFVYKDWVFTEQGLPHDLLKRGVAVEVPTSPHGLRLLIEDYPYAIDGLDIWVAIKLWVEEYVNSYYKSDAAIVQDSELQAFWKEVVEVGHCDLKNATWWYKMKTRAELIKACTIFIWIASTLHATINFGQYLYGGYILNRPTKNRRLMPEKGSVEYDELSKNF
;
A
#
# COMPACT_ATOMS: atom_id res chain seq x y z
N MET A 1 8.38 8.04 19.90
CA MET A 1 9.42 7.01 20.07
C MET A 1 9.95 6.47 18.73
N LEU A 2 9.09 6.23 17.72
CA LEU A 2 9.51 5.59 16.46
C LEU A 2 10.04 6.57 15.40
N VAL A 3 9.21 7.52 14.96
CA VAL A 3 9.48 8.43 13.81
C VAL A 3 9.74 9.88 14.21
N ASN A 4 9.88 10.17 15.50
CA ASN A 4 10.30 11.49 15.98
C ASN A 4 11.79 11.72 15.73
N ALA A 5 12.21 12.99 15.82
CA ALA A 5 13.62 13.36 15.84
C ALA A 5 14.40 12.54 16.89
N GLU A 6 15.56 12.03 16.51
CA GLU A 6 16.41 11.12 17.30
C GLU A 6 15.71 9.80 17.71
N GLY A 7 14.60 9.48 17.04
CA GLY A 7 13.85 8.25 17.26
C GLY A 7 14.54 7.01 16.67
N ILE A 8 13.87 5.87 16.83
CA ILE A 8 14.40 4.57 16.36
C ILE A 8 14.65 4.58 14.85
N ILE A 9 13.71 5.09 14.04
CA ILE A 9 13.85 5.04 12.58
C ILE A 9 15.02 5.91 12.10
N GLU A 10 15.13 7.13 12.60
CA GLU A 10 16.22 8.04 12.25
C GLU A 10 17.60 7.49 12.62
N SER A 11 17.72 6.81 13.78
CA SER A 11 19.01 6.28 14.22
C SER A 11 19.49 5.05 13.44
N ILE A 12 18.58 4.21 12.93
CA ILE A 12 18.94 2.90 12.34
C ILE A 12 18.75 2.80 10.83
N PHE A 13 17.98 3.67 10.19
CA PHE A 13 17.80 3.68 8.74
C PHE A 13 18.71 4.70 8.05
N LEU A 14 19.05 4.42 6.79
CA LEU A 14 19.90 5.27 5.96
C LEU A 14 19.41 6.73 5.86
N GLY A 15 18.08 6.93 5.80
CA GLY A 15 17.48 8.24 5.62
C GLY A 15 17.72 9.23 6.76
N GLY A 16 18.06 8.76 7.96
CA GLY A 16 18.30 9.65 9.11
C GLY A 16 17.14 10.62 9.34
N ALA A 17 17.48 11.88 9.63
CA ALA A 17 16.54 12.98 9.82
C ALA A 17 15.59 13.20 8.62
N TYR A 18 16.00 12.79 7.41
CA TYR A 18 15.23 12.98 6.19
C TYR A 18 14.18 11.89 5.96
N PHE A 19 14.15 10.82 6.76
CA PHE A 19 13.30 9.65 6.49
C PHE A 19 11.81 10.00 6.38
N VAL A 20 11.29 10.84 7.29
CA VAL A 20 9.88 11.25 7.28
C VAL A 20 9.59 12.26 6.17
N GLU A 21 10.57 13.09 5.79
CA GLU A 21 10.43 13.98 4.64
C GLU A 21 10.34 13.19 3.34
N MET A 22 11.13 12.12 3.19
CA MET A 22 11.07 11.23 2.04
C MET A 22 9.68 10.58 1.89
N SER A 23 9.05 10.14 3.00
CA SER A 23 7.70 9.58 2.92
C SER A 23 6.65 10.63 2.54
N SER A 24 6.81 11.87 3.02
CA SER A 24 5.98 13.01 2.57
C SER A 24 6.16 13.31 1.07
N PHE A 25 7.40 13.24 0.57
CA PHE A 25 7.66 13.37 -0.86
C PHE A 25 6.96 12.27 -1.68
N VAL A 26 7.05 11.02 -1.24
CA VAL A 26 6.37 9.87 -1.88
C VAL A 26 4.84 9.99 -1.81
N TYR A 27 4.29 10.54 -0.71
CA TYR A 27 2.85 10.73 -0.55
C TYR A 27 2.22 11.62 -1.63
N LYS A 28 3.00 12.51 -2.27
CA LYS A 28 2.51 13.33 -3.40
C LYS A 28 1.99 12.49 -4.57
N ASP A 29 2.54 11.29 -4.75
CA ASP A 29 2.16 10.35 -5.81
C ASP A 29 1.21 9.25 -5.30
N TRP A 30 0.75 9.34 -4.04
CA TRP A 30 -0.18 8.38 -3.48
C TRP A 30 -1.58 8.58 -4.07
N VAL A 31 -2.21 7.46 -4.45
CA VAL A 31 -3.54 7.45 -5.09
C VAL A 31 -4.41 6.41 -4.39
N PHE A 32 -5.49 6.84 -3.72
CA PHE A 32 -6.35 5.95 -2.93
C PHE A 32 -6.93 4.79 -3.74
N THR A 33 -7.41 5.07 -4.96
CA THR A 33 -8.06 4.07 -5.81
C THR A 33 -7.11 2.98 -6.30
N GLU A 34 -5.81 3.22 -6.20
CA GLU A 34 -4.76 2.28 -6.61
C GLU A 34 -4.25 1.43 -5.45
N GLN A 35 -4.69 1.69 -4.22
CA GLN A 35 -4.27 0.91 -3.05
C GLN A 35 -4.96 -0.46 -2.97
N GLY A 36 -5.95 -0.71 -3.83
CA GLY A 36 -6.55 -2.03 -3.98
C GLY A 36 -5.66 -2.98 -4.77
N LEU A 37 -5.50 -4.21 -4.28
CA LEU A 37 -4.54 -5.17 -4.84
C LEU A 37 -4.65 -5.37 -6.37
N PRO A 38 -5.84 -5.55 -6.97
CA PRO A 38 -5.93 -5.71 -8.43
C PRO A 38 -5.34 -4.54 -9.21
N HIS A 39 -5.59 -3.31 -8.75
CA HIS A 39 -5.12 -2.12 -9.45
C HIS A 39 -3.61 -1.93 -9.26
N ASP A 40 -3.09 -2.19 -8.07
CA ASP A 40 -1.65 -2.19 -7.81
C ASP A 40 -0.90 -3.18 -8.73
N LEU A 41 -1.41 -4.41 -8.86
CA LEU A 41 -0.80 -5.44 -9.73
C LEU A 41 -0.79 -5.02 -11.21
N LEU A 42 -1.87 -4.43 -11.70
CA LEU A 42 -1.96 -3.90 -13.07
C LEU A 42 -1.00 -2.73 -13.26
N LYS A 43 -1.00 -1.76 -12.32
CA LYS A 43 -0.14 -0.56 -12.38
C LYS A 43 1.34 -0.91 -12.41
N ARG A 44 1.77 -1.90 -11.63
CA ARG A 44 3.17 -2.38 -11.61
C ARG A 44 3.54 -3.23 -12.83
N GLY A 45 2.59 -3.52 -13.71
CA GLY A 45 2.83 -4.35 -14.89
C GLY A 45 3.13 -5.81 -14.56
N VAL A 46 2.62 -6.32 -13.44
CA VAL A 46 2.78 -7.73 -13.03
C VAL A 46 1.51 -8.55 -13.24
N ALA A 47 0.46 -7.93 -13.77
CA ALA A 47 -0.79 -8.56 -14.18
C ALA A 47 -1.37 -7.89 -15.43
N VAL A 48 -2.27 -8.57 -16.10
CA VAL A 48 -3.07 -8.04 -17.21
C VAL A 48 -4.55 -8.32 -16.99
N GLU A 49 -5.42 -7.42 -17.44
CA GLU A 49 -6.87 -7.64 -17.35
C GLU A 49 -7.29 -8.82 -18.23
N VAL A 50 -8.03 -9.74 -17.62
CA VAL A 50 -8.62 -10.90 -18.30
C VAL A 50 -10.00 -11.09 -17.68
N PRO A 51 -11.05 -10.48 -18.25
CA PRO A 51 -12.39 -10.48 -17.65
C PRO A 51 -12.98 -11.87 -17.38
N THR A 52 -12.48 -12.88 -18.11
CA THR A 52 -12.91 -14.28 -17.97
C THR A 52 -12.19 -15.04 -16.85
N SER A 53 -11.19 -14.46 -16.20
CA SER A 53 -10.47 -15.12 -15.10
C SER A 53 -11.24 -14.95 -13.77
N PRO A 54 -11.00 -15.82 -12.77
CA PRO A 54 -11.70 -15.76 -11.47
C PRO A 54 -11.60 -14.40 -10.76
N HIS A 55 -10.48 -13.68 -10.95
CA HIS A 55 -10.24 -12.37 -10.31
C HIS A 55 -10.32 -11.20 -11.30
N GLY A 56 -10.72 -11.43 -12.55
CA GLY A 56 -10.75 -10.41 -13.62
C GLY A 56 -9.38 -9.99 -14.16
N LEU A 57 -8.31 -10.64 -13.69
CA LEU A 57 -6.93 -10.44 -14.15
C LEU A 57 -6.15 -11.75 -14.21
N ARG A 58 -5.06 -11.77 -14.95
CA ARG A 58 -4.08 -12.85 -15.00
C ARG A 58 -2.71 -12.32 -14.59
N LEU A 59 -2.06 -13.00 -13.66
CA LEU A 59 -0.68 -12.68 -13.25
C LEU A 59 0.31 -13.00 -14.38
N LEU A 60 1.34 -12.17 -14.52
CA LEU A 60 2.46 -12.44 -15.43
C LEU A 60 3.53 -13.32 -14.79
N ILE A 61 3.57 -13.34 -13.46
CA ILE A 61 4.36 -14.26 -12.66
C ILE A 61 3.36 -15.21 -12.01
N GLU A 62 3.27 -16.43 -12.52
CA GLU A 62 2.25 -17.39 -12.10
C GLU A 62 2.40 -17.78 -10.63
N ASP A 63 3.63 -17.97 -10.16
CA ASP A 63 3.96 -18.26 -8.77
C ASP A 63 4.42 -16.98 -8.05
N TYR A 64 3.49 -16.05 -7.84
CA TYR A 64 3.70 -14.85 -7.04
C TYR A 64 2.85 -14.92 -5.75
N PRO A 65 3.38 -15.51 -4.64
CA PRO A 65 2.58 -15.86 -3.47
C PRO A 65 1.78 -14.70 -2.87
N TYR A 66 2.39 -13.51 -2.72
CA TYR A 66 1.68 -12.32 -2.24
C TYR A 66 0.47 -11.97 -3.10
N ALA A 67 0.58 -12.06 -4.43
CA ALA A 67 -0.49 -11.71 -5.33
C ALA A 67 -1.58 -12.79 -5.37
N ILE A 68 -1.20 -14.07 -5.42
CA ILE A 68 -2.13 -15.20 -5.44
C ILE A 68 -2.99 -15.17 -4.17
N ASP A 69 -2.35 -15.28 -3.00
CA ASP A 69 -3.05 -15.33 -1.71
C ASP A 69 -3.81 -14.03 -1.43
N GLY A 70 -3.19 -12.89 -1.81
CA GLY A 70 -3.80 -11.58 -1.64
C GLY A 70 -5.08 -11.42 -2.45
N LEU A 71 -5.16 -11.98 -3.67
CA LEU A 71 -6.35 -11.87 -4.53
C LEU A 71 -7.53 -12.65 -3.97
N ASP A 72 -7.29 -13.84 -3.40
CA ASP A 72 -8.33 -14.61 -2.73
C ASP A 72 -8.92 -13.84 -1.54
N ILE A 73 -8.05 -13.26 -0.70
CA ILE A 73 -8.48 -12.45 0.45
C ILE A 73 -9.19 -11.18 -0.01
N TRP A 74 -8.68 -10.51 -1.04
CA TRP A 74 -9.32 -9.33 -1.63
C TRP A 74 -10.74 -9.62 -2.12
N VAL A 75 -10.93 -10.74 -2.84
CA VAL A 75 -12.27 -11.17 -3.29
C VAL A 75 -13.19 -11.44 -2.10
N ALA A 76 -12.71 -12.13 -1.07
CA ALA A 76 -13.49 -12.40 0.13
C ALA A 76 -13.95 -11.11 0.84
N ILE A 77 -13.04 -10.14 1.03
CA ILE A 77 -13.37 -8.83 1.60
C ILE A 77 -14.42 -8.12 0.73
N LYS A 78 -14.20 -8.06 -0.59
CA LYS A 78 -15.09 -7.37 -1.52
C LYS A 78 -16.51 -7.96 -1.47
N LEU A 79 -16.64 -9.29 -1.49
CA LEU A 79 -17.94 -9.98 -1.44
C LEU A 79 -18.67 -9.68 -0.13
N TRP A 80 -17.96 -9.71 1.01
CA TRP A 80 -18.53 -9.36 2.31
C TRP A 80 -19.01 -7.90 2.34
N VAL A 81 -18.18 -6.96 1.88
CA VAL A 81 -18.56 -5.53 1.82
C VAL A 81 -19.76 -5.33 0.90
N GLU A 82 -19.78 -6.00 -0.25
CA GLU A 82 -20.86 -5.90 -1.22
C GLU A 82 -22.18 -6.40 -0.65
N GLU A 83 -22.18 -7.55 0.04
CA GLU A 83 -23.37 -8.06 0.72
C GLU A 83 -23.83 -7.13 1.85
N TYR A 84 -22.89 -6.64 2.66
CA TYR A 84 -23.19 -5.73 3.77
C TYR A 84 -23.78 -4.42 3.26
N VAL A 85 -23.10 -3.72 2.34
CA VAL A 85 -23.58 -2.43 1.80
C VAL A 85 -24.94 -2.59 1.12
N ASN A 86 -25.13 -3.64 0.33
CA ASN A 86 -26.41 -3.88 -0.34
C ASN A 86 -27.54 -4.27 0.63
N SER A 87 -27.21 -4.71 1.84
CA SER A 87 -28.19 -4.97 2.90
C SER A 87 -28.79 -3.68 3.47
N TYR A 88 -27.99 -2.61 3.62
CA TYR A 88 -28.43 -1.32 4.16
C TYR A 88 -28.86 -0.31 3.08
N TYR A 89 -28.12 -0.24 1.97
CA TYR A 89 -28.39 0.71 0.88
C TYR A 89 -28.99 -0.01 -0.32
N LYS A 90 -30.26 0.28 -0.61
CA LYS A 90 -31.00 -0.36 -1.72
C LYS A 90 -30.91 0.40 -3.04
N SER A 91 -30.36 1.61 -3.03
CA SER A 91 -30.18 2.43 -4.22
C SER A 91 -29.03 3.43 -4.02
N ASP A 92 -28.53 3.98 -5.12
CA ASP A 92 -27.53 5.06 -5.07
C ASP A 92 -28.11 6.34 -4.46
N ALA A 93 -29.42 6.58 -4.60
CA ALA A 93 -30.09 7.68 -3.93
C ALA A 93 -29.96 7.62 -2.40
N ALA A 94 -29.99 6.41 -1.81
CA ALA A 94 -29.80 6.23 -0.38
C ALA A 94 -28.39 6.63 0.09
N ILE A 95 -27.36 6.44 -0.75
CA ILE A 95 -25.98 6.89 -0.47
C ILE A 95 -25.89 8.41 -0.44
N VAL A 96 -26.53 9.08 -1.40
CA VAL A 96 -26.54 10.54 -1.50
C VAL A 96 -27.33 11.19 -0.38
N GLN A 97 -28.39 10.54 0.10
CA GLN A 97 -29.26 11.04 1.17
C GLN A 97 -28.70 10.83 2.58
N ASP A 98 -27.70 9.96 2.74
CA ASP A 98 -27.08 9.69 4.04
C ASP A 98 -26.13 10.83 4.44
N SER A 99 -26.59 11.71 5.32
CA SER A 99 -25.81 12.86 5.76
C SER A 99 -24.55 12.50 6.53
N GLU A 100 -24.57 11.40 7.30
CA GLU A 100 -23.42 10.98 8.09
C GLU A 100 -22.32 10.42 7.18
N LEU A 101 -22.70 9.57 6.21
CA LEU A 101 -21.76 9.05 5.22
C LEU A 101 -21.14 10.16 4.36
N GLN A 102 -21.95 11.12 3.91
CA GLN A 102 -21.44 12.25 3.13
C GLN A 102 -20.48 13.12 3.95
N ALA A 103 -20.81 13.38 5.22
CA ALA A 103 -19.95 14.14 6.13
C ALA A 103 -18.62 13.41 6.41
N PHE A 104 -18.69 12.10 6.69
CA PHE A 104 -17.53 11.26 6.90
C PHE A 104 -16.59 11.28 5.69
N TRP A 105 -17.10 11.00 4.49
CA TRP A 105 -16.25 10.97 3.29
C TRP A 105 -15.65 12.34 2.98
N LYS A 106 -16.42 13.41 3.18
CA LYS A 106 -15.94 14.78 3.03
C LYS A 106 -14.78 15.07 4.00
N GLU A 107 -14.91 14.70 5.27
CA GLU A 107 -13.84 14.91 6.27
C GLU A 107 -12.58 14.10 5.95
N VAL A 108 -12.72 12.83 5.54
CA VAL A 108 -11.60 12.00 5.10
C VAL A 108 -10.79 12.68 3.99
N VAL A 109 -11.45 13.24 2.98
CA VAL A 109 -10.79 13.84 1.82
C VAL A 109 -10.30 15.27 2.11
N GLU A 110 -11.15 16.13 2.66
CA GLU A 110 -10.86 17.56 2.80
C GLU A 110 -10.03 17.91 4.03
N VAL A 111 -10.04 17.06 5.06
CA VAL A 111 -9.30 17.26 6.32
C VAL A 111 -8.23 16.18 6.49
N GLY A 112 -8.62 14.89 6.44
CA GLY A 112 -7.71 13.77 6.67
C GLY A 112 -6.58 13.69 5.63
N HIS A 113 -6.93 13.81 4.34
CA HIS A 113 -6.00 13.83 3.21
C HIS A 113 -5.99 15.20 2.50
N CYS A 114 -6.03 16.29 3.27
CA CYS A 114 -6.29 17.63 2.77
C CYS A 114 -5.32 18.12 1.68
N ASP A 115 -4.05 17.69 1.71
CA ASP A 115 -3.05 18.02 0.70
C ASP A 115 -3.37 17.44 -0.69
N LEU A 116 -4.16 16.36 -0.73
CA LEU A 116 -4.59 15.67 -1.95
C LEU A 116 -6.08 15.87 -2.25
N LYS A 117 -6.80 16.73 -1.52
CA LYS A 117 -8.26 16.90 -1.66
C LYS A 117 -8.72 17.29 -3.07
N ASN A 118 -7.84 17.94 -3.84
CA ASN A 118 -8.12 18.38 -5.21
C ASN A 118 -7.85 17.30 -6.27
N ALA A 119 -7.36 16.13 -5.86
CA ALA A 119 -7.07 15.05 -6.79
C ALA A 119 -8.35 14.52 -7.47
N THR A 120 -8.25 14.19 -8.75
CA THR A 120 -9.43 13.82 -9.57
C THR A 120 -9.90 12.39 -9.32
N TRP A 121 -9.06 11.55 -8.74
CA TRP A 121 -9.30 10.12 -8.53
C TRP A 121 -10.12 9.80 -7.28
N TRP A 122 -10.40 10.78 -6.40
CA TRP A 122 -11.30 10.56 -5.28
C TRP A 122 -12.70 10.18 -5.75
N TYR A 123 -13.25 9.10 -5.19
CA TYR A 123 -14.65 8.75 -5.37
C TYR A 123 -15.55 9.91 -4.96
N LYS A 124 -16.66 10.12 -5.69
CA LYS A 124 -17.62 11.17 -5.37
C LYS A 124 -18.58 10.75 -4.26
N MET A 125 -18.54 9.47 -3.87
CA MET A 125 -19.39 8.87 -2.85
C MET A 125 -20.88 9.11 -3.15
N LYS A 126 -21.28 8.86 -4.39
CA LYS A 126 -22.67 9.01 -4.86
C LYS A 126 -23.35 7.69 -5.17
N THR A 127 -22.58 6.62 -5.30
CA THR A 127 -23.08 5.30 -5.70
C THR A 127 -22.69 4.22 -4.70
N ARG A 128 -23.47 3.15 -4.64
CA ARG A 128 -23.14 1.97 -3.83
C ARG A 128 -21.83 1.33 -4.30
N ALA A 129 -21.59 1.34 -5.61
CA ALA A 129 -20.35 0.81 -6.18
C ALA A 129 -19.10 1.57 -5.68
N GLU A 130 -19.17 2.89 -5.55
CA GLU A 130 -18.09 3.69 -4.97
C GLU A 130 -17.89 3.37 -3.49
N LEU A 131 -18.97 3.28 -2.70
CA LEU A 131 -18.89 2.92 -1.28
C LEU A 131 -18.26 1.55 -1.09
N ILE A 132 -18.72 0.54 -1.85
CA ILE A 132 -18.18 -0.82 -1.80
C ILE A 132 -16.68 -0.82 -2.10
N LYS A 133 -16.25 -0.10 -3.16
CA LYS A 133 -14.82 0.01 -3.49
C LYS A 133 -14.02 0.68 -2.39
N ALA A 134 -14.50 1.80 -1.84
CA ALA A 134 -13.82 2.52 -0.77
C ALA A 134 -13.66 1.67 0.50
N CYS A 135 -14.75 1.04 0.96
CA CYS A 135 -14.73 0.15 2.12
C CYS A 135 -13.82 -1.07 1.90
N THR A 136 -13.86 -1.66 0.71
CA THR A 136 -12.96 -2.79 0.37
C THR A 136 -11.50 -2.37 0.48
N ILE A 137 -11.13 -1.19 -0.05
CA ILE A 137 -9.77 -0.65 0.05
C ILE A 137 -9.39 -0.38 1.51
N PHE A 138 -10.26 0.24 2.31
CA PHE A 138 -9.97 0.50 3.72
C PHE A 138 -9.70 -0.79 4.51
N ILE A 139 -10.57 -1.79 4.36
CA ILE A 139 -10.41 -3.06 5.07
C ILE A 139 -9.15 -3.77 4.58
N TRP A 140 -8.90 -3.79 3.28
CA TRP A 140 -7.67 -4.34 2.70
C TRP A 140 -6.41 -3.70 3.29
N ILE A 141 -6.34 -2.36 3.32
CA ILE A 141 -5.19 -1.63 3.86
C ILE A 141 -4.98 -1.97 5.34
N ALA A 142 -6.05 -1.90 6.14
CA ALA A 142 -5.99 -2.06 7.59
C ALA A 142 -5.74 -3.51 8.03
N SER A 143 -6.09 -4.49 7.20
CA SER A 143 -5.92 -5.92 7.50
C SER A 143 -4.76 -6.51 6.69
N THR A 144 -5.04 -7.01 5.49
CA THR A 144 -4.13 -7.85 4.71
C THR A 144 -2.89 -7.10 4.27
N LEU A 145 -3.01 -5.89 3.72
CA LEU A 145 -1.84 -5.14 3.29
C LEU A 145 -0.90 -4.87 4.47
N HIS A 146 -1.44 -4.35 5.58
CA HIS A 146 -0.67 -4.14 6.80
C HIS A 146 -0.01 -5.44 7.29
N ALA A 147 -0.75 -6.55 7.35
CA ALA A 147 -0.21 -7.84 7.79
C ALA A 147 0.97 -8.30 6.92
N THR A 148 0.86 -8.18 5.59
CA THR A 148 1.88 -8.64 4.64
C THR A 148 3.21 -7.88 4.75
N ILE A 149 3.17 -6.59 5.10
CA ILE A 149 4.39 -5.77 5.24
C ILE A 149 4.93 -5.71 6.67
N ASN A 150 4.12 -6.08 7.66
CA ASN A 150 4.46 -5.98 9.09
C ASN A 150 5.01 -7.29 9.67
N PHE A 151 4.26 -8.40 9.59
CA PHE A 151 4.60 -9.61 10.35
C PHE A 151 5.84 -10.35 9.84
N GLY A 152 6.27 -10.09 8.60
CA GLY A 152 7.51 -10.61 8.03
C GLY A 152 8.78 -9.84 8.43
N GLN A 153 8.67 -8.69 9.10
CA GLN A 153 9.82 -7.81 9.35
C GLN A 153 10.97 -8.51 10.08
N TYR A 154 10.68 -9.23 11.17
CA TYR A 154 11.73 -9.95 11.93
C TYR A 154 12.13 -11.26 11.25
N LEU A 155 11.20 -11.99 10.62
CA LEU A 155 11.50 -13.26 9.97
C LEU A 155 12.53 -13.09 8.84
N TYR A 156 12.40 -12.03 8.03
CA TYR A 156 13.36 -11.73 6.96
C TYR A 156 14.48 -10.79 7.40
N GLY A 157 14.20 -9.83 8.29
CA GLY A 157 15.13 -8.78 8.68
C GLY A 157 15.86 -8.99 10.00
N GLY A 158 15.50 -10.01 10.77
CA GLY A 158 16.15 -10.34 12.04
C GLY A 158 17.63 -10.72 11.87
N TYR A 159 17.98 -11.23 10.69
CA TYR A 159 19.36 -11.36 10.25
C TYR A 159 19.78 -10.18 9.37
N ILE A 160 20.60 -9.27 9.92
CA ILE A 160 20.89 -7.96 9.31
C ILE A 160 21.54 -8.04 7.92
N LEU A 161 22.25 -9.13 7.60
CA LEU A 161 22.86 -9.30 6.28
C LEU A 161 21.82 -9.57 5.18
N ASN A 162 20.64 -10.09 5.53
CA ASN A 162 19.57 -10.35 4.58
C ASN A 162 18.78 -9.07 4.25
N ARG A 163 18.60 -8.16 5.22
CA ARG A 163 17.88 -6.88 5.03
C ARG A 163 18.58 -5.71 5.74
N PRO A 164 19.74 -5.25 5.23
CA PRO A 164 20.48 -4.16 5.84
C PRO A 164 19.70 -2.83 5.75
N THR A 165 19.65 -2.08 6.85
CA THR A 165 18.90 -0.80 6.92
C THR A 165 19.74 0.43 6.60
N LYS A 166 21.08 0.28 6.58
CA LYS A 166 22.03 1.39 6.38
C LYS A 166 23.33 0.90 5.73
N ASN A 167 23.72 1.57 4.64
CA ASN A 167 25.04 1.45 4.04
C ASN A 167 25.94 2.59 4.54
N ARG A 168 27.23 2.30 4.78
CA ARG A 168 28.17 3.27 5.41
C ARG A 168 29.31 3.73 4.50
N ARG A 169 29.50 3.08 3.36
CA ARG A 169 30.50 3.43 2.35
C ARG A 169 29.98 3.08 0.96
N LEU A 170 30.50 3.74 -0.05
CA LEU A 170 30.23 3.43 -1.47
C LEU A 170 31.04 2.21 -1.90
N MET A 171 30.82 1.76 -3.14
CA MET A 171 31.67 0.73 -3.76
C MET A 171 33.11 1.23 -3.85
N PRO A 172 34.10 0.42 -3.44
CA PRO A 172 35.50 0.81 -3.51
C PRO A 172 36.01 0.83 -4.95
N GLU A 173 36.97 1.71 -5.22
CA GLU A 173 37.61 1.81 -6.53
C GLU A 173 38.65 0.70 -6.73
N LYS A 174 38.78 0.20 -7.96
CA LYS A 174 39.79 -0.82 -8.29
C LYS A 174 41.20 -0.32 -7.92
N GLY A 175 41.93 -1.12 -7.14
CA GLY A 175 43.27 -0.78 -6.66
C GLY A 175 43.31 0.00 -5.34
N SER A 176 42.16 0.31 -4.72
CA SER A 176 42.11 0.84 -3.36
C SER A 176 42.32 -0.28 -2.32
N VAL A 177 42.68 0.11 -1.09
CA VAL A 177 42.86 -0.84 0.03
C VAL A 177 41.55 -1.60 0.30
N GLU A 178 40.42 -0.91 0.25
CA GLU A 178 39.09 -1.49 0.47
C GLU A 178 38.68 -2.46 -0.65
N TYR A 179 39.15 -2.23 -1.88
CA TYR A 179 38.94 -3.18 -2.98
C TYR A 179 39.77 -4.45 -2.78
N ASP A 180 41.01 -4.31 -2.30
CA ASP A 180 41.84 -5.46 -1.93
C ASP A 180 41.25 -6.23 -0.74
N GLU A 181 40.71 -5.56 0.27
CA GLU A 181 39.97 -6.17 1.38
C GLU A 181 38.78 -7.01 0.90
N LEU A 182 38.03 -6.48 -0.07
CA LEU A 182 36.91 -7.18 -0.69
C LEU A 182 37.40 -8.46 -1.38
N SER A 183 38.54 -8.42 -2.10
CA SER A 183 39.08 -9.58 -2.83
C SER A 183 39.58 -10.73 -1.95
N LYS A 184 39.86 -10.48 -0.65
CA LYS A 184 40.49 -11.43 0.27
C LYS A 184 39.51 -12.17 1.20
N ASN A 185 38.28 -11.69 1.33
CA ASN A 185 37.30 -12.18 2.32
C ASN A 185 36.08 -12.86 1.67
N PHE A 186 36.31 -13.62 0.58
CA PHE A 186 35.34 -14.53 -0.03
C PHE A 186 35.84 -15.96 0.01
#